data_AF-A0A257VMV7-F1
#
_entry.id   AF-A0A257VMV7-F1
#
_cell.length_a   1.000
_cell.length_b   1.000
_cell.length_c   1.000
_cell.angle_alpha   90.00
_cell.angle_beta   90.00
_cell.angle_gamma   90.00
#
_symmetry.space_group_name_H-M   'P 1'
#
loop_
_entity.id
_entity.type
_entity.pdbx_description
1 polymer ?
#
loop_
_entity_poly.entity_id
_entity_poly.type
_entity_poly.pdbx_seq_one_letter_code
_entity_poly.pdbx_strand_id
1 'polypeptide(L)'
;SDLYSLGMICYELLTGERPYRGSLMQVLTAIATETPKRPSELRPGLSPELEQICLQLIAKEVTVRTSDASALVAQLNRCLKPSATGETQFNGTADSASQPTESVRPAWLPRNVPDPRTRGRIFWCVLALLSSGILFGIALNLATDRAPSTPQQLVASRSAQQADTETGSQSVLATPINGDSANGKARLPTQPLRVIRVICNRSTELTSSDWQRITRLPQLEYLETLCKTDLDDVRALRTLPHLSDIRLWNSELDVTALQELWAMPQLQSIALDGWRLDDGACQSLPLAPRLTHLTPPAGITDVGLRALAAAAPNVRFLNIYKARGVSEASIREFRSLGTLISDSTRLRTEVTTALAELPELRTVTIWGPLDRASFTPLSRLPNLTHVYWQGYFWSDQHVVTDLQIASIGDLQQATHVQLELLPIQDRHVHAFANSKQLKTLVLKGTRL
;
A
#
# COMPACT_ATOMS: atom_id res chain seq x y z
N SER A 1 -8.03 15.93 8.08
CA SER A 1 -6.81 16.04 8.89
C SER A 1 -6.61 14.73 9.62
N ASP A 2 -5.39 14.44 10.08
CA ASP A 2 -5.05 13.18 10.76
C ASP A 2 -5.84 12.98 12.05
N LEU A 3 -6.24 14.06 12.74
CA LEU A 3 -7.08 14.02 13.95
C LEU A 3 -8.50 13.50 13.69
N TYR A 4 -9.07 13.80 12.52
CA TYR A 4 -10.39 13.26 12.14
C TYR A 4 -10.30 11.76 11.89
N SER A 5 -9.29 11.30 11.15
CA SER A 5 -9.03 9.88 10.91
C SER A 5 -8.78 9.13 12.22
N LEU A 6 -8.03 9.73 13.15
CA LEU A 6 -7.83 9.20 14.50
C LEU A 6 -9.15 9.10 15.28
N GLY A 7 -10.03 10.08 15.18
CA GLY A 7 -11.37 10.04 15.79
C GLY A 7 -12.22 8.88 15.28
N MET A 8 -12.18 8.61 13.96
CA MET A 8 -12.90 7.49 13.35
C MET A 8 -12.38 6.14 13.86
N ILE A 9 -11.05 5.99 13.98
CA ILE A 9 -10.42 4.79 14.55
C ILE A 9 -10.76 4.66 16.04
N CYS A 10 -10.70 5.76 16.80
CA CYS A 10 -11.05 5.78 18.22
C CYS A 10 -12.49 5.31 18.44
N TYR A 11 -13.44 5.79 17.62
CA TYR A 11 -14.83 5.34 17.67
C TYR A 11 -14.95 3.82 17.46
N GLU A 12 -14.27 3.28 16.45
CA GLU A 12 -14.29 1.84 16.15
C GLU A 12 -13.65 1.02 17.28
N LEU A 13 -12.57 1.50 17.89
CA LEU A 13 -11.95 0.86 19.05
C LEU A 13 -12.83 0.89 20.30
N LEU A 14 -13.59 1.97 20.51
CA LEU A 14 -14.46 2.11 21.67
C LEU A 14 -15.71 1.25 21.55
N THR A 15 -16.28 1.16 20.35
CA THR A 15 -17.61 0.57 20.12
C THR A 15 -17.58 -0.80 19.43
N GLY A 16 -16.44 -1.18 18.83
CA GLY A 16 -16.33 -2.36 17.96
C GLY A 16 -16.96 -2.17 16.58
N GLU A 17 -17.54 -0.99 16.29
CA GLU A 17 -18.23 -0.71 15.03
C GLU A 17 -17.76 0.60 14.41
N ARG A 18 -17.75 0.67 13.08
CA ARG A 18 -17.49 1.94 12.38
C ARG A 18 -18.69 2.90 12.54
N PRO A 19 -18.44 4.22 12.63
CA PRO A 19 -19.52 5.21 12.70
C PRO A 19 -20.45 5.20 11.47
N TYR A 20 -19.88 4.89 10.30
CA TYR A 20 -20.58 4.83 9.01
C TYR A 20 -20.22 3.53 8.26
N ARG A 21 -21.19 2.95 7.54
CA ARG A 21 -21.04 1.71 6.77
C ARG A 21 -21.65 1.87 5.38
N GLY A 22 -21.16 1.10 4.40
CA GLY A 22 -21.69 1.09 3.03
C GLY A 22 -20.60 1.19 1.97
N SER A 23 -21.01 1.35 0.71
CA SER A 23 -20.10 1.66 -0.39
C SER A 23 -19.43 3.03 -0.21
N LEU A 24 -18.36 3.31 -0.96
CA LEU A 24 -17.63 4.58 -0.86
C LEU A 24 -18.56 5.80 -0.99
N MET A 25 -19.50 5.79 -1.94
CA MET A 25 -20.45 6.89 -2.12
C MET A 25 -21.44 7.02 -0.94
N GLN A 26 -21.86 5.91 -0.34
CA GLN A 26 -22.74 5.92 0.83
C GLN A 26 -22.01 6.46 2.06
N VAL A 27 -20.77 6.05 2.28
CA VAL A 27 -19.94 6.54 3.40
C VAL A 27 -19.64 8.02 3.25
N LEU A 28 -19.26 8.49 2.05
CA LEU A 28 -19.04 9.93 1.81
C LEU A 28 -20.31 10.75 2.04
N THR A 29 -21.47 10.23 1.62
CA THR A 29 -22.76 10.86 1.89
C THR A 29 -23.06 10.91 3.38
N ALA A 30 -22.89 9.80 4.09
CA ALA A 30 -23.14 9.71 5.53
C ALA A 30 -22.21 10.62 6.34
N ILE A 31 -20.93 10.71 5.98
CA ILE A 31 -19.98 11.67 6.58
C ILE A 31 -20.49 13.11 6.43
N ALA A 32 -21.05 13.45 5.26
CA ALA A 32 -21.58 14.78 5.01
C ALA A 32 -22.92 15.03 5.75
N THR A 33 -23.84 14.06 5.74
CA THR A 33 -25.26 14.31 6.10
C THR A 33 -25.70 13.68 7.41
N GLU A 34 -25.08 12.59 7.86
CA GLU A 34 -25.51 11.82 9.02
C GLU A 34 -24.69 12.12 10.28
N THR A 35 -25.35 12.07 11.45
CA THR A 35 -24.69 12.18 12.76
C THR A 35 -24.45 10.77 13.28
N PRO A 36 -23.22 10.40 13.69
CA PRO A 36 -22.94 9.06 14.16
C PRO A 36 -23.66 8.80 15.49
N LYS A 37 -23.98 7.53 15.76
CA LYS A 37 -24.51 7.12 17.06
C LYS A 37 -23.53 7.48 18.17
N ARG A 38 -24.00 7.64 19.41
CA ARG A 38 -23.10 7.90 20.52
C ARG A 38 -22.37 6.62 20.92
N PRO A 39 -21.04 6.65 21.14
CA PRO A 39 -20.30 5.49 21.62
C PRO A 39 -20.89 4.80 22.86
N SER A 40 -21.45 5.55 23.80
CA SER A 40 -22.12 5.06 25.01
C SER A 40 -23.41 4.29 24.73
N GLU A 41 -24.08 4.53 23.59
CA GLU A 41 -25.23 3.74 23.16
C GLU A 41 -24.84 2.33 22.71
N LEU A 42 -23.61 2.17 22.19
CA LEU A 42 -23.07 0.88 21.75
C LEU A 42 -22.27 0.18 22.84
N ARG A 43 -21.65 0.95 23.75
CA ARG A 43 -20.89 0.44 24.90
C ARG A 43 -21.35 1.11 26.20
N PRO A 44 -22.31 0.51 26.91
CA PRO A 44 -22.68 0.95 28.25
C PRO A 44 -21.48 0.93 29.21
N GLY A 45 -21.33 1.96 30.04
CA GLY A 45 -20.20 2.09 30.97
C GLY A 45 -18.96 2.80 30.41
N LEU A 46 -19.03 3.34 29.19
CA LEU A 46 -17.99 4.21 28.66
C LEU A 46 -17.92 5.54 29.44
N SER A 47 -16.71 6.02 29.75
CA SER A 47 -16.52 7.32 30.40
C SER A 47 -17.09 8.46 29.52
N PRO A 48 -17.92 9.36 30.08
CA PRO A 48 -18.46 10.51 29.35
C PRO A 48 -17.37 11.41 28.76
N GLU A 49 -16.24 11.54 29.46
CA GLU A 49 -15.10 12.36 29.02
C GLU A 49 -14.44 11.76 27.77
N LEU A 50 -14.28 10.43 27.72
CA LEU A 50 -13.70 9.73 26.58
C LEU A 50 -14.65 9.75 25.37
N GLU A 51 -15.95 9.61 25.61
CA GLU A 51 -16.96 9.80 24.57
C GLU A 51 -16.91 11.22 23.98
N GLN A 52 -16.79 12.25 24.82
CA GLN A 52 -16.73 13.64 24.39
C GLN A 52 -15.52 13.91 23.50
N ILE A 53 -14.33 13.40 23.87
CA ILE A 53 -13.12 13.52 23.06
C ILE A 53 -13.32 12.84 21.69
N CYS A 54 -13.91 11.65 21.67
CA CYS A 54 -14.20 10.91 20.44
C CYS A 54 -15.14 11.70 19.52
N LEU A 55 -16.26 12.22 20.05
CA LEU A 55 -17.23 13.00 19.29
C LEU A 55 -16.66 14.34 18.79
N GLN A 56 -15.77 14.98 19.54
CA GLN A 56 -15.09 16.19 19.10
C GLN A 56 -14.16 15.93 17.91
N LEU A 57 -13.42 14.81 17.91
CA LEU A 57 -12.52 14.46 16.80
C LEU A 57 -13.27 14.20 15.49
N ILE A 58 -14.44 13.58 15.56
CA ILE A 58 -15.28 13.25 14.38
C ILE A 58 -16.33 14.32 14.05
N ALA A 59 -16.28 15.48 14.72
CA ALA A 59 -17.22 16.57 14.46
C ALA A 59 -17.19 17.00 12.98
N LYS A 60 -18.34 17.34 12.39
CA LYS A 60 -18.39 17.78 10.98
C LYS A 60 -17.69 19.11 10.76
N GLU A 61 -17.95 20.06 11.66
CA GLU A 61 -17.33 21.38 11.64
C GLU A 61 -15.88 21.29 12.12
N VAL A 62 -14.95 21.74 11.27
CA VAL A 62 -13.50 21.70 11.56
C VAL A 62 -13.16 22.54 12.79
N THR A 63 -13.89 23.64 13.02
CA THR A 63 -13.71 24.53 14.18
C THR A 63 -14.08 23.91 15.53
N VAL A 64 -14.89 22.86 15.51
CA VAL A 64 -15.30 22.10 16.70
C VAL A 64 -14.27 21.02 17.04
N ARG A 65 -13.46 20.59 16.06
CA ARG A 65 -12.40 19.60 16.26
C ARG A 65 -11.26 20.21 17.08
N THR A 66 -10.54 19.35 17.79
CA THR A 66 -9.26 19.72 18.38
C THR A 66 -8.31 20.17 17.26
N SER A 67 -7.83 21.40 17.36
CA SER A 67 -6.95 22.02 16.37
C SER A 67 -5.50 21.52 16.48
N ASP A 68 -5.12 20.98 17.64
CA ASP A 68 -3.75 20.61 17.97
C ASP A 68 -3.70 19.22 18.64
N ALA A 69 -2.78 18.38 18.17
CA ALA A 69 -2.50 17.07 18.74
C ALA A 69 -1.97 17.16 20.18
N SER A 70 -1.25 18.22 20.54
CA SER A 70 -0.79 18.45 21.92
C SER A 70 -1.96 18.64 22.89
N ALA A 71 -2.97 19.40 22.47
CA ALA A 71 -4.19 19.60 23.25
C ALA A 71 -4.98 18.30 23.44
N LEU A 72 -5.03 17.44 22.42
CA LEU A 72 -5.64 16.11 22.51
C LEU A 72 -4.90 15.21 23.52
N VAL A 73 -3.57 15.17 23.47
CA VAL A 73 -2.77 14.40 24.43
C VAL A 73 -3.02 14.87 25.88
N ALA A 74 -3.11 16.18 26.11
CA ALA A 74 -3.44 16.74 27.41
C ALA A 74 -4.86 16.37 27.90
N GLN A 75 -5.83 16.24 27.00
CA GLN A 75 -7.19 15.77 27.33
C GLN A 75 -7.20 14.28 27.69
N LEU A 76 -6.53 13.43 26.90
CA LEU A 76 -6.45 12.00 27.16
C LEU A 76 -5.72 11.68 28.48
N ASN A 77 -4.61 12.38 28.75
CA ASN A 77 -3.86 12.22 29.99
C ASN A 77 -4.67 12.63 31.24
N ARG A 78 -5.65 13.53 31.09
CA ARG A 78 -6.58 13.85 32.19
C ARG A 78 -7.59 12.74 32.42
N CYS A 79 -8.06 12.07 31.37
CA CYS A 79 -8.97 10.93 31.47
C CYS A 79 -8.30 9.69 32.10
N LEU A 80 -6.99 9.52 31.90
CA LEU A 80 -6.22 8.39 32.41
C LEU A 80 -5.78 8.52 33.87
N LYS A 81 -5.88 9.72 34.47
CA LYS A 81 -5.57 9.90 35.90
C LYS A 81 -6.78 9.47 36.73
N PRO A 82 -6.64 8.51 37.65
CA PRO A 82 -7.73 8.14 38.54
C PRO A 82 -8.08 9.34 39.43
N SER A 83 -9.34 9.79 39.37
CA SER A 83 -9.87 10.77 40.30
C SER A 83 -9.82 10.19 41.71
N ALA A 84 -8.93 10.72 42.54
CA ALA A 84 -8.91 10.45 43.96
C ALA A 84 -10.19 11.02 44.59
N THR A 85 -10.94 10.14 45.25
CA THR A 85 -11.91 10.40 46.33
C THR A 85 -13.22 11.13 45.99
N GLY A 86 -14.31 10.39 46.20
CA GLY A 86 -15.67 10.86 46.41
C GLY A 86 -16.46 9.70 47.00
N GLU A 87 -16.34 9.56 48.33
CA GLU A 87 -16.85 8.46 49.15
C GLU A 87 -18.33 8.15 48.94
N THR A 88 -18.61 6.87 48.78
CA THR A 88 -19.94 6.28 48.86
C THR A 88 -20.45 6.36 50.31
N GLN A 89 -21.13 7.44 50.69
CA GLN A 89 -21.99 7.41 51.88
C GLN A 89 -23.36 6.83 51.52
N PHE A 90 -23.48 5.52 51.72
CA PHE A 90 -24.77 4.86 51.90
C PHE A 90 -25.25 5.18 53.32
N ASN A 91 -26.25 6.04 53.46
CA ASN A 91 -27.05 6.15 54.67
C ASN A 91 -28.52 6.10 54.28
N GLY A 92 -29.20 5.02 54.66
CA GLY A 92 -30.64 4.88 54.50
C GLY A 92 -31.36 5.26 55.79
N THR A 93 -32.42 6.06 55.67
CA THR A 93 -33.69 5.92 56.42
C THR A 93 -34.78 6.73 55.72
N ALA A 94 -35.97 6.14 55.66
CA ALA A 94 -37.20 6.68 55.08
C ALA A 94 -37.74 7.92 55.83
N ASP A 95 -38.39 8.86 55.14
CA ASP A 95 -39.85 8.98 55.04
C ASP A 95 -40.29 10.37 54.50
N SER A 96 -41.38 10.37 53.72
CA SER A 96 -42.40 11.41 53.50
C SER A 96 -42.08 12.85 53.01
N ALA A 97 -42.54 13.06 51.77
CA ALA A 97 -43.55 14.07 51.35
C ALA A 97 -43.16 15.54 51.03
N SER A 98 -43.50 15.90 49.78
CA SER A 98 -44.12 17.17 49.33
C SER A 98 -43.25 18.23 48.60
N GLN A 99 -43.63 18.42 47.33
CA GLN A 99 -43.55 19.58 46.43
C GLN A 99 -42.48 19.60 45.30
N PRO A 100 -42.89 19.87 44.04
CA PRO A 100 -41.99 19.86 42.89
C PRO A 100 -41.27 21.20 42.74
N THR A 101 -39.96 21.20 43.00
CA THR A 101 -39.09 22.35 42.75
C THR A 101 -38.71 22.39 41.26
N GLU A 102 -39.25 23.40 40.60
CA GLU A 102 -38.70 24.20 39.50
C GLU A 102 -37.29 23.78 39.00
N SER A 103 -37.26 23.16 37.82
CA SER A 103 -36.03 22.77 37.14
C SER A 103 -35.23 23.99 36.68
N VAL A 104 -34.09 24.21 37.33
CA VAL A 104 -33.07 25.18 36.92
C VAL A 104 -32.52 24.77 35.55
N ARG A 105 -32.75 25.60 34.53
CA ARG A 105 -32.21 25.43 33.17
C ARG A 105 -30.75 25.91 33.11
N PRO A 106 -29.81 25.16 32.51
CA PRO A 106 -28.43 25.64 32.34
C PRO A 106 -28.33 26.73 31.24
N ALA A 107 -27.46 27.72 31.48
CA ALA A 107 -27.39 29.02 30.81
C ALA A 107 -26.79 29.05 29.39
N TRP A 108 -26.68 27.91 28.70
CA TRP A 108 -26.05 27.84 27.36
C TRP A 108 -27.03 27.58 26.21
N LEU A 109 -28.35 27.56 26.46
CA LEU A 109 -29.35 27.49 25.38
C LEU A 109 -29.44 28.85 24.65
N PRO A 110 -29.18 28.94 23.33
CA PRO A 110 -29.39 30.16 22.56
C PRO A 110 -30.87 30.57 22.52
N ARG A 111 -31.13 31.88 22.61
CA ARG A 111 -32.45 32.46 22.88
C ARG A 111 -33.39 32.67 21.68
N ASN A 112 -33.07 32.21 20.46
CA ASN A 112 -33.93 32.44 19.29
C ASN A 112 -33.98 31.21 18.38
N VAL A 113 -35.16 30.60 18.27
CA VAL A 113 -35.52 29.64 17.22
C VAL A 113 -36.38 30.39 16.20
N PRO A 114 -36.02 30.47 14.90
CA PRO A 114 -36.94 30.99 13.89
C PRO A 114 -38.08 29.99 13.60
N ASP A 115 -39.30 30.51 13.52
CA ASP A 115 -40.59 29.83 13.28
C ASP A 115 -40.61 29.03 11.94
N PRO A 116 -41.27 27.85 11.84
CA PRO A 116 -41.08 26.92 10.72
C PRO A 116 -41.99 27.19 9.50
N ARG A 117 -42.44 28.42 9.26
CA ARG A 117 -43.43 28.73 8.21
C ARG A 117 -42.91 29.44 6.95
N THR A 118 -41.60 29.51 6.72
CA THR A 118 -41.04 30.27 5.57
C THR A 118 -40.11 29.46 4.66
N ARG A 119 -40.31 28.14 4.54
CA ARG A 119 -39.50 27.26 3.67
C ARG A 119 -39.97 27.14 2.20
N GLY A 120 -41.05 27.84 1.81
CA GLY A 120 -41.65 27.65 0.47
C GLY A 120 -41.02 28.41 -0.71
N ARG A 121 -40.19 29.45 -0.47
CA ARG A 121 -39.74 30.35 -1.56
C ARG A 121 -38.24 30.30 -1.87
N ILE A 122 -37.39 29.87 -0.93
CA ILE A 122 -35.94 29.74 -1.16
C ILE A 122 -35.61 28.43 -1.89
N PHE A 123 -36.45 27.40 -1.75
CA PHE A 123 -36.31 26.10 -2.42
C PHE A 123 -36.37 26.18 -3.96
N TRP A 124 -37.13 27.12 -4.52
CA TRP A 124 -37.30 27.26 -5.97
C TRP A 124 -36.22 28.11 -6.66
N CYS A 125 -35.54 29.02 -5.95
CA CYS A 125 -34.44 29.81 -6.51
C CYS A 125 -33.14 29.00 -6.64
N VAL A 126 -32.92 28.01 -5.78
CA VAL A 126 -31.75 27.13 -5.84
C VAL A 126 -31.88 26.07 -6.95
N LEU A 127 -33.11 25.60 -7.23
CA LEU A 127 -33.34 24.62 -8.30
C LEU A 127 -33.17 25.21 -9.71
N ALA A 128 -33.51 26.49 -9.91
CA ALA A 128 -33.36 27.19 -11.18
C ALA A 128 -31.90 27.61 -11.50
N LEU A 129 -31.05 27.76 -10.47
CA LEU A 129 -29.61 28.00 -10.66
C LEU A 129 -28.83 26.71 -10.97
N LEU A 130 -29.34 25.54 -10.55
CA LEU A 130 -28.71 24.25 -10.82
C LEU A 130 -28.96 23.73 -12.25
N SER A 131 -30.08 24.07 -12.90
CA SER A 131 -30.33 23.69 -14.31
C SER A 131 -29.56 24.54 -15.32
N SER A 132 -29.22 25.79 -14.99
CA SER A 132 -28.38 26.67 -15.81
C SER A 132 -26.88 26.31 -15.71
N GLY A 133 -26.40 25.87 -14.53
CA GLY A 133 -25.01 25.47 -14.31
C GLY A 133 -24.62 24.13 -14.95
N ILE A 134 -25.56 23.19 -15.10
CA ILE A 134 -25.29 21.86 -15.69
C ILE A 134 -25.09 21.95 -17.22
N LEU A 135 -25.75 22.88 -17.91
CA LEU A 135 -25.54 23.11 -19.35
C LEU A 135 -24.24 23.89 -19.66
N PHE A 136 -23.77 24.74 -18.73
CA PHE A 136 -22.49 25.46 -18.91
C PHE A 136 -21.27 24.61 -18.53
N GLY A 137 -21.41 23.67 -17.58
CA GLY A 137 -20.33 22.77 -17.15
C GLY A 137 -19.96 21.66 -18.16
N ILE A 138 -20.90 21.25 -19.02
CA ILE A 138 -20.64 20.25 -20.08
C ILE A 138 -19.92 20.88 -21.29
N ALA A 139 -20.08 22.18 -21.53
CA ALA A 139 -19.43 22.89 -22.63
C ALA A 139 -17.97 23.32 -22.33
N LEU A 140 -17.55 23.34 -21.06
CA LEU A 140 -16.19 23.74 -20.64
C LEU A 140 -15.30 22.57 -20.17
N ASN A 141 -15.79 21.32 -20.17
CA ASN A 141 -15.00 20.11 -19.87
C ASN A 141 -14.37 19.46 -21.11
N LEU A 142 -14.29 20.19 -22.23
CA LEU A 142 -13.44 19.85 -23.39
C LEU A 142 -12.15 20.68 -23.45
N ALA A 143 -11.88 21.50 -22.44
CA ALA A 143 -10.62 22.22 -22.34
C ALA A 143 -10.21 22.37 -20.87
N THR A 144 -8.99 21.92 -20.58
CA THR A 144 -8.20 22.12 -19.35
C THR A 144 -8.33 21.05 -18.25
N ASP A 145 -7.32 20.16 -18.29
CA ASP A 145 -6.78 19.40 -17.17
C ASP A 145 -6.46 20.27 -15.95
N ARG A 146 -6.81 19.78 -14.75
CA ARG A 146 -5.94 19.70 -13.55
C ARG A 146 -6.71 19.18 -12.34
N ALA A 147 -6.20 18.12 -11.72
CA ALA A 147 -6.54 17.68 -10.38
C ALA A 147 -5.47 18.17 -9.37
N PRO A 148 -5.82 18.53 -8.12
CA PRO A 148 -4.85 18.73 -7.06
C PRO A 148 -4.76 17.52 -6.10
N SER A 149 -3.51 17.31 -5.67
CA SER A 149 -2.92 16.34 -4.74
C SER A 149 -3.16 16.65 -3.26
N THR A 150 -3.22 15.64 -2.36
CA THR A 150 -2.59 15.60 -1.00
C THR A 150 -2.77 14.22 -0.29
N PRO A 151 -2.06 13.89 0.83
CA PRO A 151 -1.05 12.82 0.89
C PRO A 151 -1.40 11.64 1.84
N GLN A 152 -0.67 10.52 1.76
CA GLN A 152 -0.76 9.42 2.73
C GLN A 152 0.59 9.15 3.41
N GLN A 153 0.55 9.12 4.76
CA GLN A 153 1.63 8.70 5.65
C GLN A 153 1.48 7.24 6.12
N LEU A 154 2.64 6.60 6.18
CA LEU A 154 3.11 5.38 6.84
C LEU A 154 2.19 4.56 7.78
N VAL A 155 2.21 3.24 7.57
CA VAL A 155 2.35 2.27 8.67
C VAL A 155 3.57 1.38 8.39
N ALA A 156 4.55 1.46 9.28
CA ALA A 156 5.71 0.57 9.31
C ALA A 156 5.32 -0.77 9.94
N SER A 157 5.80 -1.88 9.36
CA SER A 157 5.93 -3.13 10.10
C SER A 157 7.24 -3.82 9.75
N ARG A 158 8.01 -4.05 10.82
CA ARG A 158 9.20 -4.90 10.89
C ARG A 158 8.82 -6.32 10.48
N SER A 159 9.54 -6.90 9.52
CA SER A 159 9.71 -8.35 9.32
C SER A 159 10.88 -8.58 8.36
N ALA A 160 12.11 -8.43 8.87
CA ALA A 160 13.31 -8.91 8.17
C ALA A 160 14.23 -9.54 9.21
N GLN A 161 13.91 -10.79 9.57
CA GLN A 161 14.86 -11.67 10.23
C GLN A 161 14.53 -13.12 9.85
N GLN A 162 15.59 -13.84 9.45
CA GLN A 162 15.71 -15.28 9.15
C GLN A 162 15.22 -15.80 7.78
N ALA A 163 16.21 -16.03 6.90
CA ALA A 163 16.73 -17.38 6.65
C ALA A 163 18.10 -17.30 5.94
N ASP A 164 19.16 -17.68 6.65
CA ASP A 164 20.50 -17.93 6.11
C ASP A 164 20.54 -19.26 5.36
N THR A 165 21.22 -19.32 4.21
CA THR A 165 22.20 -20.40 3.95
C THR A 165 23.24 -19.94 2.92
N GLU A 166 24.47 -19.81 3.42
CA GLU A 166 25.77 -20.07 2.77
C GLU A 166 26.08 -19.47 1.38
N THR A 167 26.90 -18.40 1.35
CA THR A 167 28.28 -18.43 0.82
C THR A 167 29.01 -17.16 1.30
N GLY A 168 30.26 -17.28 1.75
CA GLY A 168 30.99 -16.27 2.51
C GLY A 168 31.12 -14.89 1.84
N SER A 169 30.58 -13.87 2.50
CA SER A 169 30.99 -12.48 2.42
C SER A 169 30.54 -11.79 3.71
N GLN A 170 31.49 -11.32 4.52
CA GLN A 170 31.18 -10.65 5.79
C GLN A 170 30.45 -9.33 5.53
N SER A 171 29.13 -9.36 5.70
CA SER A 171 28.28 -8.18 5.82
C SER A 171 28.31 -7.72 7.28
N VAL A 172 28.95 -6.58 7.55
CA VAL A 172 28.82 -5.92 8.86
C VAL A 172 27.45 -5.24 8.90
N LEU A 173 26.44 -5.98 9.37
CA LEU A 173 25.19 -5.38 9.84
C LEU A 173 25.50 -4.68 11.17
N ALA A 174 25.61 -3.35 11.16
CA ALA A 174 25.55 -2.57 12.39
C ALA A 174 24.09 -2.53 12.86
N THR A 175 23.67 -3.50 13.66
CA THR A 175 22.44 -3.40 14.46
C THR A 175 22.77 -2.71 15.80
N PRO A 176 21.99 -1.71 16.24
CA PRO A 176 22.07 -1.24 17.62
C PRO A 176 21.42 -2.31 18.51
N ILE A 177 22.22 -2.92 19.38
CA ILE A 177 21.73 -3.74 20.48
C ILE A 177 21.09 -2.78 21.49
N ASN A 178 19.79 -2.91 21.73
CA ASN A 178 19.14 -2.22 22.85
C ASN A 178 19.61 -2.87 24.16
N GLY A 179 20.22 -2.08 25.03
CA GLY A 179 20.55 -2.48 26.41
C GLY A 179 21.66 -1.63 27.01
N ASP A 180 21.28 -0.52 27.63
CA ASP A 180 21.97 0.25 28.67
C ASP A 180 23.47 0.52 28.56
N SER A 181 23.81 1.78 28.25
CA SER A 181 24.42 2.71 29.22
C SER A 181 25.11 3.86 28.49
N ALA A 182 25.01 5.04 29.09
CA ALA A 182 25.45 6.33 28.57
C ALA A 182 26.90 6.36 28.04
N ASN A 183 27.12 7.14 26.97
CA ASN A 183 28.41 7.60 26.42
C ASN A 183 29.22 6.75 25.41
N GLY A 184 28.72 5.65 24.87
CA GLY A 184 29.43 4.90 23.81
C GLY A 184 29.25 5.48 22.40
N LYS A 185 30.12 6.40 21.95
CA LYS A 185 30.22 6.75 20.52
C LYS A 185 30.61 5.49 19.73
N ALA A 186 29.71 4.96 18.91
CA ALA A 186 30.02 3.90 17.95
C ALA A 186 31.21 4.34 17.08
N ARG A 187 32.35 3.65 17.20
CA ARG A 187 33.51 3.87 16.33
C ARG A 187 33.39 2.95 15.12
N LEU A 188 33.38 3.56 13.94
CA LEU A 188 33.49 2.84 12.67
C LEU A 188 34.80 2.02 12.65
N PRO A 189 34.82 0.84 12.01
CA PRO A 189 36.04 0.06 11.81
C PRO A 189 37.14 0.90 11.15
N THR A 190 38.40 0.69 11.55
CA THR A 190 39.58 1.40 11.05
C THR A 190 40.07 0.93 9.68
N GLN A 191 39.47 -0.14 9.13
CA GLN A 191 39.69 -0.57 7.75
C GLN A 191 38.78 0.23 6.80
N PRO A 192 39.22 0.55 5.57
CA PRO A 192 38.36 1.22 4.60
C PRO A 192 37.14 0.34 4.34
N LEU A 193 35.96 0.79 4.77
CA LEU A 193 34.72 0.05 4.62
C LEU A 193 34.41 -0.10 3.12
N ARG A 194 34.35 -1.35 2.65
CA ARG A 194 33.83 -1.66 1.31
C ARG A 194 32.31 -1.57 1.35
N VAL A 195 31.75 -0.46 0.87
CA VAL A 195 30.30 -0.30 0.74
C VAL A 195 29.88 -0.88 -0.61
N ILE A 196 29.23 -2.06 -0.57
CA ILE A 196 28.71 -2.75 -1.76
C ILE A 196 27.22 -2.49 -2.01
N ARG A 197 26.49 -2.06 -0.98
CA ARG A 197 25.03 -1.89 -1.02
C ARG A 197 24.61 -0.62 -0.30
N VAL A 198 23.81 0.20 -0.97
CA VAL A 198 23.18 1.39 -0.40
C VAL A 198 21.67 1.28 -0.56
N ILE A 199 20.93 1.50 0.53
CA ILE A 199 19.46 1.51 0.55
C ILE A 199 18.98 2.78 1.25
N CYS A 200 18.26 3.62 0.52
CA CYS A 200 17.72 4.90 0.98
C CYS A 200 16.19 4.78 1.09
N ASN A 201 15.71 4.35 2.26
CA ASN A 201 14.30 4.01 2.51
C ASN A 201 13.52 5.12 3.25
N ARG A 202 14.07 6.34 3.36
CA ARG A 202 13.36 7.49 3.93
C ARG A 202 12.94 8.44 2.81
N SER A 203 11.73 9.00 2.93
CA SER A 203 11.19 10.05 2.07
C SER A 203 11.92 11.40 2.20
N THR A 204 13.13 11.42 2.75
CA THR A 204 13.99 12.60 2.82
C THR A 204 14.83 12.62 1.56
N GLU A 205 14.68 13.65 0.73
CA GLU A 205 15.43 13.83 -0.51
C GLU A 205 16.94 13.65 -0.26
N LEU A 206 17.60 12.91 -1.16
CA LEU A 206 19.06 12.87 -1.19
C LEU A 206 19.55 14.24 -1.69
N THR A 207 20.45 14.87 -0.94
CA THR A 207 21.05 16.12 -1.41
C THR A 207 22.06 15.84 -2.51
N SER A 208 22.42 16.84 -3.31
CA SER A 208 23.51 16.71 -4.29
C SER A 208 24.83 16.28 -3.64
N SER A 209 25.04 16.65 -2.37
CA SER A 209 26.22 16.22 -1.61
C SER A 209 26.20 14.73 -1.25
N ASP A 210 25.02 14.14 -1.09
CA ASP A 210 24.84 12.72 -0.85
C ASP A 210 25.10 11.92 -2.13
N TRP A 211 24.57 12.38 -3.27
CA TRP A 211 24.85 11.79 -4.58
C TRP A 211 26.34 11.83 -4.95
N GLN A 212 27.04 12.93 -4.63
CA GLN A 212 28.50 13.01 -4.79
C GLN A 212 29.26 12.01 -3.91
N ARG A 213 28.72 11.63 -2.75
CA ARG A 213 29.32 10.59 -1.90
C ARG A 213 29.06 9.20 -2.47
N ILE A 214 27.84 8.93 -2.92
CA ILE A 214 27.44 7.64 -3.51
C ILE A 214 28.28 7.34 -4.75
N THR A 215 28.47 8.32 -5.63
CA THR A 215 29.24 8.17 -6.87
C THR A 215 30.74 7.99 -6.66
N ARG A 216 31.23 8.18 -5.42
CA ARG A 216 32.62 7.92 -5.01
C ARG A 216 32.80 6.57 -4.32
N LEU A 217 31.80 5.69 -4.35
CA LEU A 217 31.89 4.33 -3.79
C LEU A 217 32.33 3.35 -4.88
N PRO A 218 33.63 3.09 -5.07
CA PRO A 218 34.13 2.36 -6.25
C PRO A 218 33.69 0.89 -6.29
N GLN A 219 33.18 0.36 -5.18
CA GLN A 219 32.77 -1.03 -5.01
C GLN A 219 31.25 -1.18 -4.87
N LEU A 220 30.47 -0.12 -5.16
CA LEU A 220 29.03 -0.17 -5.06
C LEU A 220 28.47 -1.08 -6.16
N GLU A 221 27.73 -2.10 -5.75
CA GLU A 221 27.11 -3.11 -6.62
C GLU A 221 25.58 -2.92 -6.67
N TYR A 222 24.98 -2.44 -5.58
CA TYR A 222 23.54 -2.27 -5.42
C TYR A 222 23.17 -0.88 -4.90
N LEU A 223 22.24 -0.22 -5.57
CA LEU A 223 21.61 1.02 -5.12
C LEU A 223 20.09 0.91 -5.15
N GLU A 224 19.46 1.18 -4.01
CA GLU A 224 18.02 1.36 -3.89
C GLU A 224 17.71 2.71 -3.26
N THR A 225 16.79 3.45 -3.86
CA THR A 225 16.35 4.74 -3.34
C THR A 225 14.85 4.94 -3.54
N LEU A 226 14.19 5.41 -2.48
CA LEU A 226 12.82 5.95 -2.53
C LEU A 226 12.80 7.48 -2.74
N CYS A 227 13.97 8.08 -2.89
CA CYS A 227 14.13 9.52 -3.04
C CYS A 227 14.00 9.91 -4.50
N LYS A 228 13.59 11.16 -4.75
CA LYS A 228 13.61 11.74 -6.09
C LYS A 228 15.02 11.63 -6.67
N THR A 229 15.09 11.06 -7.88
CA THR A 229 16.32 10.92 -8.67
C THR A 229 16.11 11.69 -9.97
N ASP A 230 17.07 12.53 -10.35
CA ASP A 230 17.04 13.28 -11.61
C ASP A 230 18.01 12.71 -12.66
N LEU A 231 18.07 13.35 -13.84
CA LEU A 231 18.92 12.92 -14.94
C LEU A 231 20.41 13.04 -14.63
N ASP A 232 20.83 14.06 -13.87
CA ASP A 232 22.24 14.27 -13.56
C ASP A 232 22.73 13.25 -12.54
N ASP A 233 21.86 12.86 -11.59
CA ASP A 233 22.10 11.75 -10.68
C ASP A 233 22.30 10.43 -11.45
N VAL A 234 21.41 10.13 -12.41
CA VAL A 234 21.52 8.94 -13.28
C VAL A 234 22.84 8.95 -14.05
N ARG A 235 23.21 10.09 -14.65
CA ARG A 235 24.49 10.21 -15.38
C ARG A 235 25.68 9.99 -14.46
N ALA A 236 25.62 10.48 -13.23
CA ALA A 236 26.69 10.27 -12.27
C ALA A 236 26.83 8.78 -11.87
N LEU A 237 25.73 8.02 -11.80
CA LEU A 237 25.76 6.57 -11.52
C LEU A 237 26.50 5.76 -12.58
N ARG A 238 26.55 6.24 -13.83
CA ARG A 238 27.32 5.60 -14.91
C ARG A 238 28.81 5.50 -14.59
N THR A 239 29.33 6.37 -13.73
CA THR A 239 30.75 6.38 -13.34
C THR A 239 31.14 5.21 -12.42
N LEU A 240 30.15 4.51 -11.85
CA LEU A 240 30.37 3.39 -10.94
C LEU A 240 30.60 2.08 -11.71
N PRO A 241 31.81 1.50 -11.67
CA PRO A 241 32.19 0.40 -12.56
C PRO A 241 31.57 -0.96 -12.18
N HIS A 242 31.15 -1.12 -10.93
CA HIS A 242 30.62 -2.38 -10.40
C HIS A 242 29.11 -2.35 -10.14
N LEU A 243 28.44 -1.23 -10.41
CA LEU A 243 27.01 -1.10 -10.15
C LEU A 243 26.24 -2.00 -11.11
N SER A 244 25.63 -3.07 -10.61
CA SER A 244 24.85 -4.02 -11.40
C SER A 244 23.35 -3.88 -11.16
N ASP A 245 22.97 -3.43 -9.98
CA ASP A 245 21.59 -3.43 -9.51
C ASP A 245 21.13 -2.04 -9.09
N ILE A 246 20.09 -1.55 -9.77
CA ILE A 246 19.47 -0.26 -9.50
C ILE A 246 17.97 -0.44 -9.23
N ARG A 247 17.50 0.18 -8.16
CA ARG A 247 16.07 0.34 -7.86
C ARG A 247 15.77 1.80 -7.56
N LEU A 248 15.09 2.46 -8.50
CA LEU A 248 14.69 3.86 -8.38
C LEU A 248 13.18 3.89 -8.22
N TRP A 249 12.74 4.12 -7.00
CA TRP A 249 11.33 4.28 -6.67
C TRP A 249 11.02 5.77 -6.54
N ASN A 250 9.79 6.17 -6.89
CA ASN A 250 9.30 7.54 -6.72
C ASN A 250 10.20 8.59 -7.39
N SER A 251 10.61 8.33 -8.63
CA SER A 251 11.50 9.21 -9.37
C SER A 251 10.76 9.90 -10.54
N GLU A 252 10.97 11.21 -10.71
CA GLU A 252 10.48 11.98 -11.85
C GLU A 252 11.36 11.73 -13.09
N LEU A 253 11.65 10.46 -13.40
CA LEU A 253 12.48 10.11 -14.56
C LEU A 253 11.72 10.43 -15.85
N ASP A 254 12.40 11.11 -16.75
CA ASP A 254 11.95 11.33 -18.12
C ASP A 254 12.48 10.23 -19.05
N VAL A 255 12.08 10.30 -20.32
CA VAL A 255 12.54 9.34 -21.35
C VAL A 255 14.06 9.38 -21.51
N THR A 256 14.68 10.56 -21.38
CA THR A 256 16.12 10.75 -21.47
C THR A 256 16.86 9.96 -20.39
N ALA A 257 16.42 10.07 -19.14
CA ALA A 257 17.00 9.33 -18.02
C ALA A 257 16.85 7.82 -18.19
N LEU A 258 15.69 7.38 -18.73
CA LEU A 258 15.48 5.97 -19.03
C LEU A 258 16.46 5.45 -20.10
N GLN A 259 16.68 6.21 -21.17
CA GLN A 259 17.65 5.86 -22.22
C GLN A 259 19.09 5.78 -21.67
N GLU A 260 19.49 6.71 -20.80
CA GLU A 260 20.80 6.70 -20.16
C GLU A 260 20.98 5.48 -19.24
N LEU A 261 19.96 5.13 -18.44
CA LEU A 261 19.96 3.92 -17.61
C LEU A 261 20.11 2.66 -18.49
N TRP A 262 19.35 2.57 -19.57
CA TRP A 262 19.39 1.42 -20.47
C TRP A 262 20.72 1.29 -21.23
N ALA A 263 21.40 2.40 -21.48
CA ALA A 263 22.70 2.43 -22.14
C ALA A 263 23.88 2.03 -21.22
N MET A 264 23.65 1.83 -19.92
CA MET A 264 24.71 1.47 -18.97
C MET A 264 25.15 0.00 -19.15
N PRO A 265 26.38 -0.27 -19.62
CA PRO A 265 26.83 -1.64 -19.94
C PRO A 265 27.09 -2.52 -18.71
N GLN A 266 27.14 -1.93 -17.51
CA GLN A 266 27.36 -2.64 -16.26
C GLN A 266 26.06 -3.18 -15.61
N LEU A 267 24.90 -2.62 -15.97
CA LEU A 267 23.64 -2.97 -15.31
C LEU A 267 23.13 -4.36 -15.72
N GLN A 268 22.68 -5.11 -14.72
CA GLN A 268 22.04 -6.42 -14.86
C GLN A 268 20.59 -6.40 -14.38
N SER A 269 20.25 -5.46 -13.50
CA SER A 269 18.98 -5.40 -12.79
C SER A 269 18.51 -3.96 -12.68
N ILE A 270 17.32 -3.70 -13.21
CA ILE A 270 16.67 -2.40 -13.18
C ILE A 270 15.26 -2.57 -12.62
N ALA A 271 14.94 -1.82 -11.56
CA ALA A 271 13.57 -1.66 -11.08
C ALA A 271 13.19 -0.19 -11.06
N LEU A 272 12.08 0.14 -11.72
CA LEU A 272 11.60 1.50 -11.88
C LEU A 272 10.16 1.60 -11.35
N ASP A 273 9.90 2.61 -10.54
CA ASP A 273 8.54 3.03 -10.18
C ASP A 273 8.43 4.55 -10.29
N GLY A 274 7.61 5.04 -11.23
CA GLY A 274 7.48 6.45 -11.51
C GLY A 274 6.35 6.76 -12.50
N TRP A 275 5.60 7.83 -12.22
CA TRP A 275 4.33 8.17 -12.92
C TRP A 275 4.49 8.91 -14.25
N ARG A 276 5.67 8.86 -14.88
CA ARG A 276 5.98 9.59 -16.13
C ARG A 276 6.49 8.72 -17.28
N LEU A 277 6.74 7.44 -17.06
CA LEU A 277 7.23 6.55 -18.12
C LEU A 277 6.05 5.79 -18.73
N ASP A 278 5.79 6.05 -20.01
CA ASP A 278 4.73 5.41 -20.79
C ASP A 278 5.32 4.43 -21.82
N ASP A 279 4.45 3.83 -22.63
CA ASP A 279 4.87 2.91 -23.69
C ASP A 279 5.79 3.58 -24.73
N GLY A 280 5.58 4.88 -24.99
CA GLY A 280 6.39 5.66 -25.92
C GLY A 280 7.84 5.79 -25.46
N ALA A 281 8.05 5.97 -24.15
CA ALA A 281 9.39 5.97 -23.55
C ALA A 281 10.15 4.67 -23.87
N CYS A 282 9.45 3.52 -23.84
CA CYS A 282 10.05 2.20 -24.04
C CYS A 282 10.45 1.91 -25.50
N GLN A 283 9.80 2.55 -26.47
CA GLN A 283 10.05 2.29 -27.91
C GLN A 283 11.41 2.80 -28.41
N SER A 284 12.02 3.74 -27.68
CA SER A 284 13.27 4.39 -28.07
C SER A 284 14.50 3.85 -27.33
N LEU A 285 14.35 2.74 -26.61
CA LEU A 285 15.42 2.21 -25.76
C LEU A 285 16.53 1.53 -26.57
N PRO A 286 17.80 1.77 -26.23
CA PRO A 286 18.91 1.04 -26.83
C PRO A 286 18.91 -0.43 -26.41
N LEU A 287 19.67 -1.26 -27.11
CA LEU A 287 19.80 -2.68 -26.79
C LEU A 287 20.63 -2.86 -25.49
N ALA A 288 20.05 -3.50 -24.48
CA ALA A 288 20.68 -3.84 -23.20
C ALA A 288 20.73 -5.37 -23.01
N PRO A 289 21.65 -6.08 -23.67
CA PRO A 289 21.71 -7.54 -23.64
C PRO A 289 22.17 -8.12 -22.29
N ARG A 290 22.69 -7.29 -21.39
CA ARG A 290 23.11 -7.72 -20.04
C ARG A 290 22.00 -7.65 -19.00
N LEU A 291 20.88 -7.00 -19.32
CA LEU A 291 19.76 -6.89 -18.41
C LEU A 291 19.07 -8.24 -18.27
N THR A 292 19.04 -8.75 -17.05
CA THR A 292 18.44 -10.05 -16.69
C THR A 292 17.23 -9.88 -15.77
N HIS A 293 17.18 -8.81 -14.98
CA HIS A 293 16.09 -8.51 -14.07
C HIS A 293 15.47 -7.16 -14.43
N LEU A 294 14.15 -7.17 -14.61
CA LEU A 294 13.41 -5.99 -15.01
C LEU A 294 12.12 -5.86 -14.20
N THR A 295 11.97 -4.74 -13.51
CA THR A 295 10.67 -4.23 -13.06
C THR A 295 10.41 -2.94 -13.84
N PRO A 296 9.54 -2.98 -14.87
CA PRO A 296 9.22 -1.80 -15.64
C PRO A 296 8.33 -0.85 -14.83
N PRO A 297 8.19 0.40 -15.30
CA PRO A 297 7.34 1.39 -14.67
C PRO A 297 5.88 0.94 -14.54
N ALA A 298 5.21 1.41 -13.49
CA ALA A 298 3.81 1.11 -13.24
C ALA A 298 2.92 1.56 -14.41
N GLY A 299 1.96 0.72 -14.80
CA GLY A 299 0.96 1.11 -15.79
C GLY A 299 1.32 0.83 -17.24
N ILE A 300 2.49 0.23 -17.51
CA ILE A 300 2.91 -0.15 -18.86
C ILE A 300 1.88 -1.06 -19.54
N THR A 301 1.71 -0.92 -20.86
CA THR A 301 0.81 -1.76 -21.62
C THR A 301 1.53 -2.82 -22.44
N ASP A 302 0.77 -3.59 -23.21
CA ASP A 302 1.31 -4.58 -24.16
C ASP A 302 2.34 -3.96 -25.11
N VAL A 303 2.10 -2.74 -25.58
CA VAL A 303 3.01 -2.03 -26.50
C VAL A 303 4.36 -1.78 -25.84
N GLY A 304 4.35 -1.26 -24.60
CA GLY A 304 5.58 -1.02 -23.84
C GLY A 304 6.31 -2.31 -23.49
N LEU A 305 5.59 -3.36 -23.07
CA LEU A 305 6.20 -4.66 -22.77
C LEU A 305 6.92 -5.28 -23.97
N ARG A 306 6.34 -5.17 -25.18
CA ARG A 306 6.99 -5.64 -26.42
C ARG A 306 8.25 -4.84 -26.74
N ALA A 307 8.19 -3.53 -26.57
CA ALA A 307 9.36 -2.67 -26.75
C ALA A 307 10.48 -3.02 -25.76
N LEU A 308 10.13 -3.28 -24.49
CA LEU A 308 11.08 -3.73 -23.47
C LEU A 308 11.68 -5.11 -23.78
N ALA A 309 10.87 -6.06 -24.25
CA ALA A 309 11.38 -7.38 -24.65
C ALA A 309 12.38 -7.26 -25.81
N ALA A 310 12.13 -6.37 -26.77
CA ALA A 310 13.05 -6.09 -27.87
C ALA A 310 14.35 -5.40 -27.39
N ALA A 311 14.24 -4.46 -26.46
CA ALA A 311 15.39 -3.73 -25.91
C ALA A 311 16.23 -4.60 -24.94
N ALA A 312 15.62 -5.55 -24.24
CA ALA A 312 16.27 -6.40 -23.24
C ALA A 312 15.93 -7.90 -23.46
N PRO A 313 16.49 -8.54 -24.51
CA PRO A 313 16.09 -9.89 -24.93
C PRO A 313 16.48 -11.01 -23.97
N ASN A 314 17.41 -10.75 -23.03
CA ASN A 314 17.94 -11.73 -22.09
C ASN A 314 17.32 -11.63 -20.68
N VAL A 315 16.19 -10.94 -20.55
CA VAL A 315 15.46 -10.84 -19.28
C VAL A 315 15.00 -12.24 -18.84
N ARG A 316 15.41 -12.61 -17.64
CA ARG A 316 15.07 -13.87 -16.95
C ARG A 316 14.08 -13.66 -15.82
N PHE A 317 14.04 -12.46 -15.26
CA PHE A 317 13.13 -12.08 -14.20
C PHE A 317 12.37 -10.82 -14.62
N LEU A 318 11.04 -10.94 -14.71
CA LEU A 318 10.16 -9.84 -15.04
C LEU A 318 9.14 -9.66 -13.91
N ASN A 319 9.07 -8.46 -13.34
CA ASN A 319 8.00 -8.08 -12.42
C ASN A 319 7.07 -7.08 -13.09
N ILE A 320 5.88 -7.48 -13.52
CA ILE A 320 4.89 -6.58 -14.09
C ILE A 320 4.04 -5.97 -12.97
N TYR A 321 4.29 -4.69 -12.68
CA TYR A 321 3.57 -3.95 -11.66
C TYR A 321 2.50 -3.03 -12.27
N LYS A 322 1.23 -3.20 -11.85
CA LYS A 322 0.08 -2.40 -12.32
C LYS A 322 -0.05 -2.31 -13.84
N ALA A 323 0.45 -3.30 -14.58
CA ALA A 323 0.42 -3.31 -16.04
C ALA A 323 -1.01 -3.44 -16.55
N ARG A 324 -1.30 -2.82 -17.71
CA ARG A 324 -2.66 -2.76 -18.27
C ARG A 324 -2.70 -3.39 -19.66
N GLY A 325 -3.73 -4.19 -19.93
CA GLY A 325 -3.93 -4.73 -21.27
C GLY A 325 -2.85 -5.73 -21.72
N VAL A 326 -2.10 -6.33 -20.79
CA VAL A 326 -1.12 -7.38 -21.09
C VAL A 326 -1.79 -8.51 -21.88
N SER A 327 -1.26 -8.83 -23.06
CA SER A 327 -1.74 -9.88 -23.94
C SER A 327 -0.76 -11.06 -24.00
N GLU A 328 -1.20 -12.15 -24.62
CA GLU A 328 -0.33 -13.28 -24.96
C GLU A 328 0.83 -12.91 -25.88
N ALA A 329 0.67 -11.90 -26.75
CA ALA A 329 1.68 -11.51 -27.71
C ALA A 329 2.91 -10.92 -27.02
N SER A 330 2.73 -9.98 -26.07
CA SER A 330 3.87 -9.39 -25.34
C SER A 330 4.64 -10.39 -24.50
N ILE A 331 3.94 -11.33 -23.84
CA ILE A 331 4.56 -12.32 -22.98
C ILE A 331 5.42 -13.31 -23.79
N ARG A 332 4.98 -13.70 -24.99
CA ARG A 332 5.76 -14.58 -25.90
C ARG A 332 7.08 -13.97 -26.37
N GLU A 333 7.23 -12.64 -26.33
CA GLU A 333 8.49 -11.99 -26.71
C GLU A 333 9.60 -12.25 -25.68
N PHE A 334 9.27 -12.52 -24.40
CA PHE A 334 10.24 -12.80 -23.34
C PHE A 334 10.69 -14.28 -23.32
N ARG A 335 11.39 -14.70 -24.37
CA ARG A 335 11.77 -16.12 -24.58
C ARG A 335 12.68 -16.71 -23.51
N SER A 336 13.47 -15.88 -22.84
CA SER A 336 14.43 -16.27 -21.80
C SER A 336 13.83 -16.22 -20.38
N LEU A 337 12.53 -15.93 -20.25
CA LEU A 337 11.91 -15.66 -18.97
C LEU A 337 11.88 -16.92 -18.09
N GLY A 338 12.52 -16.85 -16.93
CA GLY A 338 12.53 -17.90 -15.91
C GLY A 338 11.57 -17.62 -14.75
N THR A 339 11.34 -16.35 -14.44
CA THR A 339 10.50 -15.90 -13.34
C THR A 339 9.60 -14.75 -13.77
N LEU A 340 8.30 -14.89 -13.57
CA LEU A 340 7.33 -13.81 -13.69
C LEU A 340 6.73 -13.47 -12.33
N ILE A 341 6.75 -12.19 -11.97
CA ILE A 341 5.97 -11.64 -10.85
C ILE A 341 4.88 -10.75 -11.43
N SER A 342 3.64 -10.98 -11.00
CA SER A 342 2.48 -10.18 -11.36
C SER A 342 2.00 -9.43 -10.13
N ASP A 343 2.54 -8.24 -9.90
CA ASP A 343 2.14 -7.35 -8.82
C ASP A 343 1.04 -6.40 -9.31
N SER A 344 -0.13 -6.41 -8.67
CA SER A 344 -1.23 -5.48 -8.99
C SER A 344 -1.64 -5.53 -10.46
N THR A 345 -1.32 -6.63 -11.14
CA THR A 345 -1.60 -6.90 -12.55
C THR A 345 -2.46 -8.16 -12.61
N ARG A 346 -3.60 -8.09 -13.29
CA ARG A 346 -4.49 -9.25 -13.43
C ARG A 346 -4.00 -10.13 -14.57
N LEU A 347 -3.55 -11.34 -14.24
CA LEU A 347 -3.26 -12.37 -15.23
C LEU A 347 -4.57 -12.99 -15.72
N ARG A 348 -4.88 -12.79 -17.01
CA ARG A 348 -6.02 -13.44 -17.66
C ARG A 348 -5.60 -14.80 -18.22
N THR A 349 -6.59 -15.61 -18.61
CA THR A 349 -6.37 -16.96 -19.13
C THR A 349 -5.48 -16.98 -20.37
N GLU A 350 -5.61 -16.00 -21.26
CA GLU A 350 -4.81 -15.86 -22.48
C GLU A 350 -3.33 -15.69 -22.13
N VAL A 351 -3.03 -14.85 -21.14
CA VAL A 351 -1.67 -14.64 -20.63
C VAL A 351 -1.11 -15.91 -20.01
N THR A 352 -1.86 -16.61 -19.16
CA THR A 352 -1.39 -17.87 -18.58
C THR A 352 -1.18 -18.99 -19.61
N THR A 353 -1.91 -18.93 -20.73
CA THR A 353 -1.69 -19.83 -21.87
C THR A 353 -0.38 -19.52 -22.58
N ALA A 354 -0.08 -18.24 -22.81
CA ALA A 354 1.22 -17.82 -23.35
C ALA A 354 2.40 -18.20 -22.43
N LEU A 355 2.23 -18.09 -21.11
CA LEU A 355 3.25 -18.54 -20.15
C LEU A 355 3.58 -20.02 -20.33
N ALA A 356 2.56 -20.85 -20.61
CA ALA A 356 2.73 -22.29 -20.86
C ALA A 356 3.67 -22.63 -22.03
N GLU A 357 3.86 -21.69 -22.95
CA GLU A 357 4.72 -21.85 -24.13
C GLU A 357 6.17 -21.43 -23.87
N LEU A 358 6.47 -20.80 -22.72
CA LEU A 358 7.81 -20.33 -22.39
C LEU A 358 8.68 -21.48 -21.86
N PRO A 359 9.77 -21.84 -22.55
CA PRO A 359 10.54 -23.06 -22.23
C PRO A 359 11.31 -22.95 -20.91
N GLU A 360 11.75 -21.75 -20.54
CA GLU A 360 12.60 -21.52 -19.36
C GLU A 360 11.79 -21.16 -18.10
N LEU A 361 10.47 -20.95 -18.20
CA LEU A 361 9.67 -20.45 -17.09
C LEU A 361 9.54 -21.51 -15.98
N ARG A 362 10.04 -21.17 -14.78
CA ARG A 362 10.04 -22.04 -13.60
C ARG A 362 9.26 -21.48 -12.43
N THR A 363 9.15 -20.16 -12.36
CA THR A 363 8.58 -19.47 -11.21
C THR A 363 7.51 -18.49 -11.65
N VAL A 364 6.33 -18.59 -11.03
CA VAL A 364 5.25 -17.62 -11.22
C VAL A 364 4.79 -17.14 -9.84
N THR A 365 4.83 -15.82 -9.65
CA THR A 365 4.36 -15.14 -8.46
C THR A 365 3.15 -14.29 -8.81
N ILE A 366 2.02 -14.53 -8.17
CA ILE A 366 0.73 -13.91 -8.46
C ILE A 366 0.30 -13.13 -7.24
N TRP A 367 0.08 -11.82 -7.40
CA TRP A 367 -0.46 -10.97 -6.35
C TRP A 367 -1.88 -10.58 -6.74
N GLY A 368 -2.85 -11.09 -5.99
CA GLY A 368 -4.27 -10.82 -6.19
C GLY A 368 -5.07 -11.98 -6.78
N PRO A 369 -6.26 -11.68 -7.32
CA PRO A 369 -7.17 -12.68 -7.84
C PRO A 369 -6.65 -13.23 -9.18
N LEU A 370 -6.72 -14.54 -9.31
CA LEU A 370 -6.43 -15.28 -10.54
C LEU A 370 -7.71 -15.97 -11.03
N ASP A 371 -8.04 -15.81 -12.31
CA ASP A 371 -9.26 -16.43 -12.85
C ASP A 371 -9.16 -17.96 -12.82
N ARG A 372 -10.28 -18.64 -12.54
CA ARG A 372 -10.30 -20.09 -12.38
C ARG A 372 -9.81 -20.84 -13.63
N ALA A 373 -10.17 -20.31 -14.80
CA ALA A 373 -9.73 -20.85 -16.09
C ALA A 373 -8.21 -20.73 -16.32
N SER A 374 -7.52 -19.87 -15.57
CA SER A 374 -6.07 -19.66 -15.69
C SER A 374 -5.25 -20.75 -14.97
N PHE A 375 -5.85 -21.57 -14.10
CA PHE A 375 -5.15 -22.69 -13.47
C PHE A 375 -4.89 -23.84 -14.43
N THR A 376 -5.79 -24.09 -15.38
CA THR A 376 -5.63 -25.18 -16.37
C THR A 376 -4.42 -24.98 -17.29
N PRO A 377 -4.13 -23.78 -17.83
CA PRO A 377 -2.87 -23.53 -18.52
C PRO A 377 -1.66 -23.64 -17.59
N LEU A 378 -1.75 -23.11 -16.36
CA LEU A 378 -0.64 -23.15 -15.41
C LEU A 378 -0.29 -24.58 -14.98
N SER A 379 -1.25 -25.49 -14.86
CA SER A 379 -1.01 -26.91 -14.55
C SER A 379 -0.35 -27.69 -15.69
N ARG A 380 -0.41 -27.15 -16.92
CA ARG A 380 0.23 -27.75 -18.10
C ARG A 380 1.66 -27.29 -18.32
N LEU A 381 2.15 -26.31 -17.55
CA LEU A 381 3.53 -25.85 -17.62
C LEU A 381 4.49 -26.98 -17.21
N PRO A 382 5.28 -27.54 -18.13
CA PRO A 382 6.12 -28.71 -17.83
C PRO A 382 7.29 -28.37 -16.89
N ASN A 383 7.74 -27.12 -16.88
CA ASN A 383 8.91 -26.65 -16.13
C ASN A 383 8.57 -25.81 -14.90
N LEU A 384 7.28 -25.56 -14.63
CA LEU A 384 6.85 -24.78 -13.48
C LEU A 384 7.12 -25.56 -12.19
N THR A 385 8.04 -25.03 -11.39
CA THR A 385 8.50 -25.68 -10.15
C THR A 385 8.08 -24.89 -8.92
N HIS A 386 7.94 -23.58 -9.03
CA HIS A 386 7.64 -22.68 -7.92
C HIS A 386 6.42 -21.82 -8.24
N VAL A 387 5.41 -21.89 -7.37
CA VAL A 387 4.21 -21.06 -7.48
C VAL A 387 4.02 -20.32 -6.18
N TYR A 388 3.98 -18.99 -6.27
CA TYR A 388 3.70 -18.11 -5.16
C TYR A 388 2.39 -17.40 -5.44
N TRP A 389 1.40 -17.54 -4.57
CA TRP A 389 0.12 -16.86 -4.72
C TRP A 389 -0.23 -16.11 -3.45
N GLN A 390 -0.30 -14.80 -3.57
CA GLN A 390 -0.57 -13.88 -2.48
C GLN A 390 -1.91 -13.16 -2.69
N GLY A 391 -2.78 -13.18 -1.69
CA GLY A 391 -3.99 -12.35 -1.66
C GLY A 391 -3.73 -10.90 -1.22
N TYR A 392 -4.71 -10.00 -1.41
CA TYR A 392 -4.67 -8.63 -0.91
C TYR A 392 -5.41 -8.49 0.43
N PHE A 393 -4.81 -7.82 1.44
CA PHE A 393 -5.49 -7.50 2.72
C PHE A 393 -6.46 -6.33 2.62
N TRP A 394 -6.22 -5.44 1.68
CA TRP A 394 -6.64 -4.04 1.80
C TRP A 394 -7.77 -3.64 0.85
N SER A 395 -8.33 -4.60 0.09
CA SER A 395 -9.34 -4.30 -0.94
C SER A 395 -10.43 -5.36 -0.99
N ASP A 396 -11.65 -4.97 -0.64
CA ASP A 396 -12.88 -5.76 -0.82
C ASP A 396 -13.19 -6.05 -2.30
N GLN A 397 -12.47 -5.43 -3.25
CA GLN A 397 -12.66 -5.60 -4.70
C GLN A 397 -11.84 -6.77 -5.28
N HIS A 398 -10.99 -7.42 -4.47
CA HIS A 398 -10.04 -8.44 -4.92
C HIS A 398 -10.07 -9.71 -4.08
N VAL A 399 -11.26 -10.08 -3.61
CA VAL A 399 -11.47 -11.29 -2.80
C VAL A 399 -11.24 -12.53 -3.66
N VAL A 400 -10.28 -13.36 -3.25
CA VAL A 400 -10.08 -14.69 -3.85
C VAL A 400 -11.18 -15.61 -3.34
N THR A 401 -11.94 -16.19 -4.26
CA THR A 401 -13.07 -17.09 -3.97
C THR A 401 -12.59 -18.50 -3.64
N ASP A 402 -13.40 -19.23 -2.87
CA ASP A 402 -13.19 -20.65 -2.54
C ASP A 402 -12.98 -21.53 -3.79
N LEU A 403 -13.75 -21.26 -4.86
CA LEU A 403 -13.63 -21.99 -6.13
C LEU A 403 -12.29 -21.77 -6.82
N GLN A 404 -11.72 -20.56 -6.73
CA GLN A 404 -10.38 -20.28 -7.27
C GLN A 404 -9.32 -21.04 -6.47
N ILE A 405 -9.42 -21.03 -5.13
CA ILE A 405 -8.47 -21.73 -4.26
C ILE A 405 -8.54 -23.24 -4.47
N ALA A 406 -9.74 -23.81 -4.64
CA ALA A 406 -9.88 -25.23 -4.93
C ALA A 406 -9.13 -25.69 -6.20
N SER A 407 -8.92 -24.78 -7.16
CA SER A 407 -8.23 -25.07 -8.43
C SER A 407 -6.71 -25.13 -8.27
N ILE A 408 -6.19 -24.80 -7.08
CA ILE A 408 -4.76 -24.91 -6.82
C ILE A 408 -4.26 -26.35 -6.80
N GLY A 409 -5.16 -27.28 -6.50
CA GLY A 409 -4.91 -28.71 -6.63
C GLY A 409 -4.58 -29.12 -8.06
N ASP A 410 -4.86 -28.31 -9.09
CA ASP A 410 -4.49 -28.66 -10.46
C ASP A 410 -2.96 -28.56 -10.68
N LEU A 411 -2.23 -27.82 -9.83
CA LEU A 411 -0.80 -27.57 -9.94
C LEU A 411 0.06 -28.72 -9.37
N GLN A 412 -0.29 -29.96 -9.72
CA GLN A 412 0.34 -31.16 -9.17
C GLN A 412 1.83 -31.30 -9.53
N GLN A 413 2.29 -30.59 -10.55
CA GLN A 413 3.69 -30.59 -11.00
C GLN A 413 4.58 -29.64 -10.20
N ALA A 414 4.00 -28.68 -9.46
CA ALA A 414 4.78 -27.73 -8.68
C ALA A 414 5.49 -28.43 -7.51
N THR A 415 6.77 -28.11 -7.33
CA THR A 415 7.59 -28.64 -6.22
C THR A 415 7.50 -27.77 -4.97
N HIS A 416 7.26 -26.47 -5.16
CA HIS A 416 7.15 -25.46 -4.12
C HIS A 416 5.90 -24.63 -4.37
N VAL A 417 5.00 -24.63 -3.40
CA VAL A 417 3.77 -23.84 -3.42
C VAL A 417 3.74 -22.99 -2.16
N GLN A 418 3.71 -21.66 -2.33
CA GLN A 418 3.52 -20.73 -1.22
C GLN A 418 2.21 -19.98 -1.41
N LEU A 419 1.36 -20.10 -0.40
CA LEU A 419 0.06 -19.48 -0.35
C LEU A 419 0.03 -18.55 0.83
N GLU A 420 -0.05 -17.28 0.48
CA GLU A 420 0.04 -16.22 1.44
C GLU A 420 -1.28 -15.49 1.39
N LEU A 421 -1.89 -15.32 2.56
CA LEU A 421 -2.95 -14.34 2.72
C LEU A 421 -4.23 -14.65 1.92
N LEU A 422 -4.53 -15.95 1.82
CA LEU A 422 -5.70 -16.50 1.13
C LEU A 422 -6.64 -17.18 2.16
N PRO A 423 -7.97 -17.19 1.92
CA PRO A 423 -8.93 -17.90 2.77
C PRO A 423 -8.85 -19.43 2.57
N ILE A 424 -7.74 -20.02 2.97
CA ILE A 424 -7.47 -21.47 2.87
C ILE A 424 -8.20 -22.22 3.97
N GLN A 425 -8.66 -23.43 3.65
CA GLN A 425 -9.36 -24.35 4.53
C GLN A 425 -8.73 -25.74 4.34
N ASP A 426 -8.98 -26.66 5.27
CA ASP A 426 -8.45 -28.03 5.22
C ASP A 426 -8.66 -28.71 3.87
N ARG A 427 -9.87 -28.61 3.30
CA ARG A 427 -10.20 -29.21 2.00
C ARG A 427 -9.29 -28.76 0.85
N HIS A 428 -8.76 -27.54 0.91
CA HIS A 428 -7.85 -27.00 -0.11
C HIS A 428 -6.45 -27.59 0.02
N VAL A 429 -5.99 -27.83 1.26
CA VAL A 429 -4.71 -28.50 1.52
C VAL A 429 -4.78 -29.96 1.07
N HIS A 430 -5.93 -30.61 1.29
CA HIS A 430 -6.18 -31.98 0.81
C HIS A 430 -6.11 -32.10 -0.73
N ALA A 431 -6.29 -31.02 -1.48
CA ALA A 431 -6.12 -31.04 -2.93
C ALA A 431 -4.68 -31.38 -3.37
N PHE A 432 -3.69 -31.17 -2.49
CA PHE A 432 -2.30 -31.55 -2.72
C PHE A 432 -1.95 -32.96 -2.24
N ALA A 433 -2.88 -33.68 -1.61
CA ALA A 433 -2.60 -35.01 -1.02
C ALA A 433 -2.10 -36.03 -2.05
N ASN A 434 -2.46 -35.86 -3.32
CA ASN A 434 -2.05 -36.74 -4.42
C ASN A 434 -0.80 -36.26 -5.18
N SER A 435 -0.21 -35.12 -4.80
CA SER A 435 0.97 -34.62 -5.50
C SER A 435 2.18 -35.47 -5.20
N LYS A 436 2.79 -36.00 -6.26
CA LYS A 436 4.04 -36.77 -6.19
C LYS A 436 5.28 -35.88 -6.25
N GLN A 437 5.14 -34.61 -6.59
CA GLN A 437 6.24 -33.68 -6.84
C GLN A 437 6.39 -32.61 -5.76
N LEU A 438 5.30 -32.30 -5.03
CA LEU A 438 5.30 -31.26 -4.01
C LEU A 438 6.23 -31.63 -2.85
N LYS A 439 7.24 -30.79 -2.62
CA LYS A 439 8.20 -30.92 -1.51
C LYS A 439 7.91 -29.93 -0.41
N THR A 440 7.46 -28.73 -0.78
CA THR A 440 7.29 -27.61 0.13
C THR A 440 5.94 -26.96 -0.10
N LEU A 441 5.11 -26.95 0.94
CA LEU A 441 3.87 -26.18 1.00
C LEU A 441 3.96 -25.16 2.13
N VAL A 442 4.00 -23.88 1.78
CA VAL A 442 4.06 -22.78 2.75
C VAL A 442 2.69 -22.11 2.81
N LEU A 443 2.10 -22.05 4.00
CA LEU A 443 0.84 -21.37 4.25
C LEU A 443 1.09 -20.22 5.22
N LYS A 444 0.97 -18.97 4.76
CA LYS A 444 1.26 -17.76 5.54
C LYS A 444 0.03 -16.89 5.67
N GLY A 445 -0.26 -16.41 6.88
CA GLY A 445 -1.41 -15.54 7.13
C GLY A 445 -2.76 -16.17 6.75
N THR A 446 -2.82 -17.49 6.74
CA THR A 446 -4.01 -18.30 6.50
C THR A 446 -4.60 -18.74 7.85
N ARG A 447 -5.92 -18.68 8.00
CA ARG A 447 -6.61 -19.25 9.17
C ARG A 447 -6.99 -20.69 8.84
N LEU A 448 -6.09 -21.64 9.15
CA LEU A 448 -6.41 -23.06 9.13
C LEU A 448 -7.12 -23.44 10.42
#